data_AF-A0A9N9NRC5-F1
#
_entry.id   AF-A0A9N9NRC5-F1
#
_cell.length_a   1.000
_cell.length_b   1.000
_cell.length_c   1.000
_cell.angle_alpha   90.00
_cell.angle_beta   90.00
_cell.angle_gamma   90.00
#
_symmetry.space_group_name_H-M   'P 1'
#
loop_
_entity.id
_entity.type
_entity.pdbx_description
1 polymer ?
#
loop_
_entity_poly.entity_id
_entity_poly.type
_entity_poly.pdbx_seq_one_letter_code
_entity_poly.pdbx_strand_id
1 'polypeptide(L)'
;EGIIGNYWVNSGSTVTVKECLKKCSQHIEDQLQSLYYSFYSLQDGDSLQKCVKVKLLPHLRYDVLDNEPEINVIYTLLCYSGYLTVDFDDTSNNKADKPWEPTEVKLVIPNKEVAEQWKQWIIDFIGISRLKTNDIFNSLFKKEIKTFCEQFPTLYMEIISCYDIGDAKRAKSYEGWYHTFVLGAVAMFHGDDYQVVSNRETGNGRPDVRIIPINQKSDTCIIFEFKLAKSENRDEMKISAENGLIQIADKNYRSNTANHIETIVEVAIAFCKKSTFVSSQLLQRKKGGKKGKLSANAWEIVSSSESG
;
A
#
# COMPACT_ATOMS: atom_id res chain seq x y z
N GLU A 1 -5.49 10.32 -29.16
CA GLU A 1 -5.58 8.90 -28.75
C GLU A 1 -6.58 8.82 -27.60
N GLY A 2 -7.60 7.96 -27.72
CA GLY A 2 -8.64 7.84 -26.69
C GLY A 2 -8.15 6.92 -25.58
N ILE A 3 -8.19 7.39 -24.34
CA ILE A 3 -7.98 6.53 -23.17
C ILE A 3 -9.30 5.76 -22.96
N ILE A 4 -9.28 4.47 -23.24
CA ILE A 4 -10.40 3.56 -22.95
C ILE A 4 -10.48 3.44 -21.42
N GLY A 5 -11.59 3.89 -20.84
CA GLY A 5 -11.88 3.72 -19.40
C GLY A 5 -12.24 2.28 -19.03
N ASN A 6 -12.52 2.03 -17.74
CA ASN A 6 -13.05 0.73 -17.30
C ASN A 6 -14.55 0.69 -17.61
N TYR A 7 -14.98 -0.19 -18.52
CA TYR A 7 -16.37 -0.27 -19.00
C TYR A 7 -17.10 -1.52 -18.52
N TRP A 8 -16.37 -2.60 -18.23
CA TRP A 8 -16.95 -3.85 -17.76
C TRP A 8 -17.18 -3.81 -16.25
N VAL A 9 -16.31 -3.15 -15.51
CA VAL A 9 -16.35 -3.26 -14.06
C VAL A 9 -17.39 -2.30 -13.47
N ASN A 10 -18.22 -2.80 -12.55
CA ASN A 10 -19.48 -2.22 -12.05
C ASN A 10 -20.68 -2.30 -13.02
N SER A 11 -20.58 -3.00 -14.15
CA SER A 11 -21.76 -3.27 -15.00
C SER A 11 -22.70 -4.32 -14.38
N GLY A 12 -22.17 -5.21 -13.55
CA GLY A 12 -22.91 -6.09 -12.64
C GLY A 12 -22.66 -5.69 -11.18
N SER A 13 -23.69 -5.78 -10.33
CA SER A 13 -23.57 -5.51 -8.89
C SER A 13 -22.47 -6.39 -8.28
N THR A 14 -21.42 -5.77 -7.72
CA THR A 14 -20.30 -6.50 -7.08
C THR A 14 -20.57 -6.77 -5.58
N VAL A 15 -21.79 -6.53 -5.12
CA VAL A 15 -22.16 -6.55 -3.69
C VAL A 15 -21.88 -7.93 -3.08
N THR A 16 -22.34 -9.00 -3.73
CA THR A 16 -22.15 -10.37 -3.25
C THR A 16 -20.66 -10.74 -3.14
N VAL A 17 -19.84 -10.38 -4.13
CA VAL A 17 -18.39 -10.64 -4.08
C VAL A 17 -17.76 -9.90 -2.92
N LYS A 18 -18.09 -8.61 -2.73
CA LYS A 18 -17.57 -7.81 -1.62
C LYS A 18 -18.00 -8.36 -0.25
N GLU A 19 -19.24 -8.81 -0.11
CA GLU A 19 -19.75 -9.40 1.13
C GLU A 19 -19.09 -10.76 1.43
N CYS A 20 -18.83 -11.58 0.42
CA CYS A 20 -18.10 -12.84 0.57
C CYS A 20 -16.65 -12.58 0.99
N LEU A 21 -15.99 -11.62 0.34
CA LEU A 21 -14.61 -11.26 0.66
C LEU A 21 -14.47 -10.83 2.12
N LYS A 22 -15.40 -10.02 2.65
CA LYS A 22 -15.39 -9.60 4.07
C LYS A 22 -15.51 -10.74 5.09
N LYS A 23 -15.97 -11.92 4.68
CA LYS A 23 -16.14 -13.10 5.55
C LYS A 23 -15.01 -14.13 5.35
N CYS A 24 -14.02 -13.84 4.52
CA CYS A 24 -12.92 -14.75 4.23
C CYS A 24 -11.97 -14.89 5.43
N SER A 25 -11.31 -16.05 5.52
CA SER A 25 -10.24 -16.26 6.50
C SER A 25 -8.94 -15.59 6.04
N GLN A 26 -8.08 -15.21 7.01
CA GLN A 26 -6.78 -14.54 6.77
C GLN A 26 -5.95 -15.21 5.65
N HIS A 27 -5.97 -16.53 5.58
CA HIS A 27 -5.25 -17.30 4.56
C HIS A 27 -5.69 -16.98 3.12
N ILE A 28 -6.99 -16.79 2.90
CA ILE A 28 -7.54 -16.48 1.58
C ILE A 28 -7.21 -15.03 1.20
N GLU A 29 -7.24 -14.14 2.19
CA GLU A 29 -6.85 -12.75 2.05
C GLU A 29 -5.42 -12.62 1.50
N ASP A 30 -4.48 -13.31 2.13
CA ASP A 30 -3.06 -13.30 1.77
C ASP A 30 -2.81 -13.84 0.35
N GLN A 31 -3.56 -14.88 -0.05
CA GLN A 31 -3.45 -15.44 -1.40
C GLN A 31 -3.99 -14.50 -2.47
N LEU A 32 -5.13 -13.85 -2.23
CA LEU A 32 -5.71 -12.87 -3.15
C LEU A 32 -4.78 -11.65 -3.30
N GLN A 33 -4.19 -11.22 -2.19
CA GLN A 33 -3.22 -10.12 -2.18
C GLN A 33 -1.93 -10.50 -2.92
N SER A 34 -1.39 -11.70 -2.69
CA SER A 34 -0.23 -12.24 -3.41
C SER A 34 -0.49 -12.33 -4.92
N LEU A 35 -1.70 -12.73 -5.32
CA LEU A 35 -2.12 -12.81 -6.71
C LEU A 35 -2.15 -11.42 -7.37
N TYR A 36 -2.74 -10.43 -6.69
CA TYR A 36 -2.76 -9.03 -7.15
C TYR A 36 -1.36 -8.42 -7.28
N TYR A 37 -0.50 -8.54 -6.27
CA TYR A 37 0.86 -7.99 -6.34
C TYR A 37 1.69 -8.67 -7.42
N SER A 38 1.53 -9.99 -7.60
CA SER A 38 2.22 -10.70 -8.68
C SER A 38 1.83 -10.16 -10.05
N PHE A 39 0.56 -9.81 -10.29
CA PHE A 39 0.11 -9.28 -11.58
C PHE A 39 0.83 -7.98 -11.97
N TYR A 40 1.06 -7.08 -11.01
CA TYR A 40 1.75 -5.81 -11.27
C TYR A 40 3.27 -5.91 -11.24
N SER A 41 3.83 -6.91 -10.54
CA SER A 41 5.29 -7.16 -10.50
C SER A 41 5.85 -7.71 -11.82
N LEU A 42 5.00 -8.13 -12.76
CA LEU A 42 5.40 -8.68 -14.07
C LEU A 42 5.78 -7.63 -15.11
N GLN A 43 5.58 -6.33 -14.82
CA GLN A 43 5.92 -5.27 -15.76
C GLN A 43 7.44 -5.03 -15.88
N ASP A 44 8.27 -5.65 -15.03
CA ASP A 44 9.74 -5.54 -15.03
C ASP A 44 10.49 -6.77 -15.60
N GLY A 45 9.80 -7.65 -16.33
CA GLY A 45 10.45 -8.68 -17.16
C GLY A 45 10.70 -10.05 -16.49
N ASP A 46 10.07 -10.32 -15.34
CA ASP A 46 10.01 -11.68 -14.78
C ASP A 46 8.84 -12.47 -15.37
N SER A 47 9.03 -13.76 -15.69
CA SER A 47 8.28 -14.43 -16.76
C SER A 47 7.03 -15.22 -16.34
N LEU A 48 6.57 -15.20 -15.09
CA LEU A 48 5.39 -15.99 -14.69
C LEU A 48 4.53 -15.30 -13.62
N GLN A 49 3.27 -15.02 -13.97
CA GLN A 49 2.25 -14.61 -13.01
C GLN A 49 2.07 -15.70 -11.96
N LYS A 50 2.02 -15.33 -10.67
CA LYS A 50 1.64 -16.32 -9.66
C LYS A 50 0.20 -16.73 -9.93
N CYS A 51 -0.06 -18.02 -9.90
CA CYS A 51 -1.38 -18.59 -10.00
C CYS A 51 -1.81 -19.20 -8.66
N VAL A 52 -3.12 -19.24 -8.43
CA VAL A 52 -3.71 -19.96 -7.31
C VAL A 52 -4.26 -21.29 -7.82
N LYS A 53 -3.85 -22.40 -7.20
CA LYS A 53 -4.40 -23.73 -7.46
C LYS A 53 -5.65 -23.94 -6.64
N VAL A 54 -6.78 -24.16 -7.30
CA VAL A 54 -8.08 -24.37 -6.66
C VAL A 54 -8.87 -25.45 -7.39
N LYS A 55 -9.83 -26.03 -6.68
CA LYS A 55 -10.79 -26.96 -7.26
C LYS A 55 -12.07 -26.21 -7.60
N LEU A 56 -12.31 -25.94 -8.89
CA LEU A 56 -13.54 -25.27 -9.33
C LEU A 56 -14.75 -26.17 -9.07
N LEU A 57 -15.80 -25.58 -8.48
CA LEU A 57 -17.04 -26.28 -8.15
C LEU A 57 -18.03 -26.16 -9.33
N PRO A 58 -18.47 -27.27 -9.96
CA PRO A 58 -19.40 -27.22 -11.09
C PRO A 58 -20.77 -26.63 -10.73
N HIS A 59 -21.15 -26.72 -9.45
CA HIS A 59 -22.40 -26.23 -8.90
C HIS A 59 -22.13 -25.36 -7.67
N LEU A 60 -21.79 -24.09 -7.91
CA LEU A 60 -21.68 -23.10 -6.85
C LEU A 60 -23.07 -22.76 -6.32
N ARG A 61 -23.36 -23.13 -5.08
CA ARG A 61 -24.59 -22.71 -4.39
C ARG A 61 -24.32 -21.40 -3.66
N TYR A 62 -25.24 -20.44 -3.73
CA TYR A 62 -25.04 -19.14 -3.08
C TYR A 62 -25.29 -19.17 -1.57
N ASP A 63 -26.05 -20.15 -1.08
CA ASP A 63 -26.31 -20.31 0.35
C ASP A 63 -25.08 -20.74 1.17
N VAL A 64 -24.04 -21.28 0.51
CA VAL A 64 -22.76 -21.56 1.17
C VAL A 64 -21.87 -20.30 1.32
N LEU A 65 -22.29 -19.16 0.76
CA LEU A 65 -21.60 -17.86 0.89
C LEU A 65 -21.97 -17.10 2.16
N ASP A 66 -23.02 -17.55 2.87
CA ASP A 66 -23.52 -16.84 4.05
C ASP A 66 -22.64 -17.04 5.29
N ASN A 67 -21.88 -18.16 5.35
CA ASN A 67 -20.91 -18.49 6.40
C ASN A 67 -19.47 -18.06 6.01
N GLU A 68 -18.44 -18.40 6.80
CA GLU A 68 -17.04 -18.33 6.38
C GLU A 68 -16.84 -19.23 5.15
N PRO A 69 -16.74 -18.67 3.93
CA PRO A 69 -16.80 -19.48 2.73
C PRO A 69 -15.45 -20.17 2.52
N GLU A 70 -15.49 -21.44 2.14
CA GLU A 70 -14.27 -22.20 1.86
C GLU A 70 -13.52 -21.62 0.65
N ILE A 71 -12.20 -21.81 0.63
CA ILE A 71 -11.29 -21.35 -0.43
C ILE A 71 -11.85 -21.63 -1.83
N ASN A 72 -12.25 -22.88 -2.11
CA ASN A 72 -12.74 -23.28 -3.43
C ASN A 72 -14.04 -22.57 -3.83
N VAL A 73 -14.89 -22.21 -2.87
CA VAL A 73 -16.17 -21.51 -3.11
C VAL A 73 -15.89 -20.09 -3.59
N ILE A 74 -14.99 -19.37 -2.91
CA ILE A 74 -14.63 -17.97 -3.24
C ILE A 74 -13.93 -17.90 -4.60
N TYR A 75 -12.94 -18.76 -4.82
CA TYR A 75 -12.21 -18.77 -6.10
C TYR A 75 -13.09 -19.24 -7.27
N THR A 76 -14.06 -20.13 -7.03
CA THR A 76 -15.09 -20.46 -8.04
C THR A 76 -15.98 -19.25 -8.34
N LEU A 77 -16.45 -18.53 -7.30
CA LEU A 77 -17.24 -17.32 -7.48
C LEU A 77 -16.48 -16.28 -8.30
N LEU A 78 -15.23 -15.98 -7.94
CA LEU A 78 -14.36 -15.02 -8.64
C LEU A 78 -14.08 -15.44 -10.09
N CYS A 79 -13.90 -16.74 -10.34
CA CYS A 79 -13.70 -17.25 -11.70
C CYS A 79 -14.98 -17.11 -12.55
N TYR A 80 -16.13 -17.53 -12.04
CA TYR A 80 -17.38 -17.51 -12.80
C TYR A 80 -17.94 -16.11 -13.01
N SER A 81 -17.62 -15.18 -12.11
CA SER A 81 -17.95 -13.77 -12.27
C SER A 81 -16.94 -12.99 -13.13
N GLY A 82 -15.87 -13.64 -13.63
CA GLY A 82 -14.90 -13.05 -14.55
C GLY A 82 -13.78 -12.24 -13.90
N TYR A 83 -13.69 -12.24 -12.57
CA TYR A 83 -12.60 -11.58 -11.83
C TYR A 83 -11.30 -12.41 -11.79
N LEU A 84 -11.39 -13.70 -12.12
CA LEU A 84 -10.26 -14.60 -12.37
C LEU A 84 -10.52 -15.41 -13.65
N THR A 85 -9.44 -15.79 -14.33
CA THR A 85 -9.46 -16.71 -15.46
C THR A 85 -8.54 -17.90 -15.21
N VAL A 86 -8.79 -19.01 -15.89
CA VAL A 86 -7.87 -20.14 -15.92
C VAL A 86 -6.59 -19.72 -16.64
N ASP A 87 -5.45 -20.12 -16.10
CA ASP A 87 -4.16 -20.03 -16.77
C ASP A 87 -4.10 -21.08 -17.88
N PHE A 88 -4.21 -20.62 -19.12
CA PHE A 88 -4.22 -21.47 -20.32
C PHE A 88 -2.82 -21.83 -20.81
N ASP A 89 -1.77 -21.16 -20.33
CA ASP A 89 -0.38 -21.44 -20.68
C ASP A 89 0.18 -22.64 -19.87
N ASP A 90 -0.50 -23.02 -18.79
CA ASP A 90 -0.19 -24.27 -18.08
C ASP A 90 -0.79 -25.48 -18.80
N THR A 91 0.10 -26.27 -19.40
CA THR A 91 -0.20 -27.53 -20.10
C THR A 91 -0.50 -28.71 -19.16
N SER A 92 -0.44 -28.53 -17.84
CA SER A 92 -0.78 -29.58 -16.87
C SER A 92 -2.29 -29.71 -16.64
N ASN A 93 -2.92 -30.67 -17.32
CA ASN A 93 -4.23 -31.28 -17.00
C ASN A 93 -5.39 -30.33 -16.63
N ASN A 94 -5.61 -29.25 -17.39
CA ASN A 94 -6.89 -28.50 -17.39
C ASN A 94 -8.05 -29.29 -18.04
N LYS A 95 -8.10 -30.62 -17.87
CA LYS A 95 -9.17 -31.48 -18.40
C LYS A 95 -9.92 -32.09 -17.22
N ALA A 96 -11.19 -31.74 -17.11
CA ALA A 96 -12.11 -32.48 -16.27
C ALA A 96 -12.28 -33.88 -16.89
N ASP A 97 -11.97 -34.94 -16.14
CA ASP A 97 -12.24 -36.31 -16.59
C ASP A 97 -13.75 -36.53 -16.82
N LYS A 98 -14.61 -35.74 -16.16
CA LYS A 98 -16.06 -35.67 -16.38
C LYS A 98 -16.60 -34.25 -16.20
N PRO A 99 -17.66 -33.82 -16.94
CA PRO A 99 -18.19 -32.44 -16.89
C PRO A 99 -18.73 -32.00 -15.52
N TRP A 100 -19.01 -32.95 -14.63
CA TRP A 100 -19.69 -32.75 -13.34
C TRP A 100 -18.77 -32.98 -12.13
N GLU A 101 -17.47 -33.16 -12.34
CA GLU A 101 -16.51 -33.32 -11.26
C GLU A 101 -15.73 -32.03 -11.00
N PRO A 102 -15.42 -31.70 -9.74
CA PRO A 102 -14.68 -30.49 -9.46
C PRO A 102 -13.25 -30.62 -10.00
N THR A 103 -12.82 -29.62 -10.78
CA THR A 103 -11.58 -29.69 -11.57
C THR A 103 -10.51 -28.82 -10.92
N GLU A 104 -9.32 -29.37 -10.71
CA GLU A 104 -8.18 -28.57 -10.27
C GLU A 104 -7.68 -27.70 -11.41
N VAL A 105 -7.64 -26.40 -11.18
CA VAL A 105 -7.17 -25.41 -12.14
C VAL A 105 -6.25 -24.42 -11.45
N LYS A 106 -5.45 -23.73 -12.26
CA LYS A 106 -4.72 -22.55 -11.85
C LYS A 106 -5.45 -21.31 -12.31
N LEU A 107 -5.69 -20.39 -11.37
CA LEU A 107 -6.37 -19.13 -11.65
C LEU A 107 -5.40 -17.95 -11.62
N VAL A 108 -5.63 -17.01 -12.53
CA VAL A 108 -4.87 -15.77 -12.73
C VAL A 108 -5.81 -14.57 -12.96
N ILE A 109 -5.30 -13.36 -12.73
CA ILE A 109 -6.03 -12.12 -13.04
C ILE A 109 -6.02 -11.91 -14.57
N PRO A 110 -7.20 -11.75 -15.21
CA PRO A 110 -7.31 -11.81 -16.66
C PRO A 110 -6.75 -10.58 -17.39
N ASN A 111 -6.86 -9.39 -16.82
CA ASN A 111 -6.44 -8.14 -17.46
C ASN A 111 -6.30 -6.99 -16.45
N LYS A 112 -5.79 -5.86 -16.94
CA LYS A 112 -5.53 -4.65 -16.12
C LYS A 112 -6.80 -4.01 -15.57
N GLU A 113 -7.90 -4.02 -16.32
CA GLU A 113 -9.18 -3.43 -15.88
C GLU A 113 -9.73 -4.17 -14.64
N VAL A 114 -9.66 -5.50 -14.66
CA VAL A 114 -10.03 -6.34 -13.51
C VAL A 114 -9.05 -6.12 -12.35
N ALA A 115 -7.75 -6.01 -12.62
CA ALA A 115 -6.75 -5.73 -11.61
C ALA A 115 -7.00 -4.40 -10.87
N GLU A 116 -7.36 -3.32 -11.57
CA GLU A 116 -7.71 -2.03 -10.93
C GLU A 116 -8.93 -2.13 -10.00
N GLN A 117 -9.73 -3.17 -10.13
CA GLN A 117 -10.93 -3.37 -9.31
C GLN A 117 -10.66 -4.25 -8.11
N TRP A 118 -9.73 -5.19 -8.27
CA TRP A 118 -9.09 -5.85 -7.15
C TRP A 118 -8.40 -4.85 -6.23
N LYS A 119 -7.74 -3.82 -6.77
CA LYS A 119 -7.18 -2.71 -5.98
C LYS A 119 -8.24 -2.06 -5.09
N GLN A 120 -9.41 -1.74 -5.64
CA GLN A 120 -10.50 -1.14 -4.87
C GLN A 120 -11.04 -2.11 -3.80
N TRP A 121 -11.14 -3.40 -4.11
CA TRP A 121 -11.58 -4.39 -3.13
C TRP A 121 -10.55 -4.62 -2.03
N ILE A 122 -9.27 -4.72 -2.36
CA ILE A 122 -8.18 -4.82 -1.39
C ILE A 122 -8.18 -3.60 -0.46
N ILE A 123 -8.36 -2.39 -1.01
CA ILE A 123 -8.52 -1.17 -0.20
C ILE A 123 -9.78 -1.24 0.68
N ASP A 124 -10.90 -1.73 0.15
CA ASP A 124 -12.16 -1.90 0.89
C ASP A 124 -12.05 -2.96 2.00
N PHE A 125 -11.24 -3.99 1.77
CA PHE A 125 -11.06 -5.20 2.55
C PHE A 125 -9.99 -5.08 3.64
N ILE A 126 -8.95 -4.27 3.41
CA ILE A 126 -7.92 -3.95 4.39
C ILE A 126 -8.52 -3.39 5.69
N GLY A 127 -9.79 -2.94 5.71
CA GLY A 127 -10.63 -3.03 6.91
C GLY A 127 -10.22 -2.19 8.11
N ILE A 128 -9.10 -1.46 8.04
CA ILE A 128 -8.76 -0.44 9.00
C ILE A 128 -9.75 0.70 8.76
N SER A 129 -10.42 1.17 9.81
CA SER A 129 -11.39 2.27 9.71
C SER A 129 -10.84 3.34 8.77
N ARG A 130 -11.37 3.39 7.53
CA ARG A 130 -10.90 4.32 6.50
C ARG A 130 -10.89 5.73 7.04
N LEU A 131 -11.83 6.06 7.92
CA LEU A 131 -11.87 7.31 8.65
C LEU A 131 -10.63 7.47 9.54
N LYS A 132 -10.31 6.52 10.43
CA LYS A 132 -9.11 6.61 11.29
C LYS A 132 -7.81 6.65 10.49
N THR A 133 -7.63 5.78 9.49
CA THR A 133 -6.41 5.79 8.65
C THR A 133 -6.32 7.10 7.88
N ASN A 134 -7.41 7.53 7.23
CA ASN A 134 -7.42 8.78 6.49
C ASN A 134 -7.18 9.96 7.43
N ASP A 135 -7.79 10.00 8.61
CA ASP A 135 -7.62 11.07 9.58
C ASP A 135 -6.17 11.17 10.08
N ILE A 136 -5.53 10.03 10.35
CA ILE A 136 -4.11 9.95 10.73
C ILE A 136 -3.25 10.52 9.60
N PHE A 137 -3.39 10.05 8.37
CA PHE A 137 -2.59 10.58 7.25
C PHE A 137 -2.96 12.02 6.87
N ASN A 138 -4.24 12.41 7.00
CA ASN A 138 -4.74 13.77 6.79
C ASN A 138 -4.17 14.75 7.81
N SER A 139 -3.84 14.30 9.02
CA SER A 139 -3.21 15.14 10.04
C SER A 139 -1.88 15.73 9.55
N LEU A 140 -1.13 15.01 8.71
CA LEU A 140 0.11 15.49 8.11
C LEU A 140 -0.15 16.67 7.15
N PHE A 141 -1.22 16.62 6.36
CA PHE A 141 -1.61 17.74 5.48
C PHE A 141 -2.10 18.95 6.28
N LYS A 142 -2.67 18.72 7.47
CA LYS A 142 -3.04 19.76 8.44
C LYS A 142 -1.85 20.27 9.26
N LYS A 143 -0.64 19.75 9.02
CA LYS A 143 0.61 20.08 9.76
C LYS A 143 0.55 19.66 11.24
N GLU A 144 -0.38 18.77 11.58
CA GLU A 144 -0.58 18.21 12.93
C GLU A 144 0.33 16.99 13.14
N ILE A 145 1.65 17.20 13.06
CA ILE A 145 2.66 16.12 13.11
C ILE A 145 2.59 15.32 14.42
N LYS A 146 2.13 15.94 15.51
CA LYS A 146 1.96 15.29 16.81
C LYS A 146 0.87 14.21 16.76
N THR A 147 -0.27 14.50 16.13
CA THR A 147 -1.37 13.55 15.96
C THR A 147 -0.89 12.30 15.21
N PHE A 148 -0.11 12.50 14.15
CA PHE A 148 0.47 11.38 13.39
C PHE A 148 1.44 10.55 14.25
N CYS A 149 2.38 11.19 14.94
CA CYS A 149 3.36 10.51 15.80
C CYS A 149 2.70 9.69 16.92
N GLU A 150 1.59 10.17 17.49
CA GLU A 150 0.87 9.49 18.57
C GLU A 150 -0.01 8.34 18.06
N GLN A 151 -0.63 8.48 16.89
CA GLN A 151 -1.66 7.54 16.41
C GLN A 151 -1.12 6.47 15.45
N PHE A 152 -0.08 6.78 14.66
CA PHE A 152 0.48 5.83 13.68
C PHE A 152 0.99 4.53 14.33
N PRO A 153 1.67 4.54 15.50
CA PRO A 153 2.12 3.29 16.10
C PRO A 153 0.99 2.33 16.48
N THR A 154 -0.10 2.86 17.03
CA THR A 154 -1.30 2.06 17.36
C THR A 154 -1.96 1.52 16.09
N LEU A 155 -2.15 2.37 15.08
CA LEU A 155 -2.67 1.98 13.76
C LEU A 155 -1.85 0.82 13.18
N TYR A 156 -0.54 0.96 13.16
CA TYR A 156 0.38 -0.05 12.65
C TYR A 156 0.29 -1.37 13.40
N MET A 157 0.24 -1.32 14.74
CA MET A 157 0.09 -2.51 15.57
C MET A 157 -1.23 -3.24 15.30
N GLU A 158 -2.34 -2.52 15.17
CA GLU A 158 -3.66 -3.08 14.85
C GLU A 158 -3.61 -3.85 13.52
N ILE A 159 -3.00 -3.25 12.49
CA ILE A 159 -2.89 -3.85 11.15
C ILE A 159 -2.02 -5.11 11.17
N ILE A 160 -0.81 -5.01 11.71
CA ILE A 160 0.13 -6.14 11.74
C ILE A 160 -0.40 -7.29 12.60
N SER A 161 -1.23 -6.99 13.60
CA SER A 161 -1.83 -8.03 14.44
C SER A 161 -2.90 -8.83 13.70
N CYS A 162 -3.59 -8.25 12.71
CA CYS A 162 -4.48 -8.99 11.82
C CYS A 162 -3.73 -9.90 10.84
N TYR A 163 -2.56 -9.46 10.37
CA TYR A 163 -1.81 -10.14 9.31
C TYR A 163 -0.93 -11.32 9.76
N ASP A 164 -1.11 -11.83 10.98
CA ASP A 164 -0.26 -12.79 11.70
C ASP A 164 0.99 -13.21 10.92
N ILE A 165 2.00 -12.32 10.88
CA ILE A 165 3.18 -12.46 10.01
C ILE A 165 4.05 -13.58 10.58
N GLY A 166 3.59 -14.82 10.36
CA GLY A 166 4.24 -16.05 10.69
C GLY A 166 5.52 -16.16 9.87
N ASP A 167 6.64 -16.27 10.56
CA ASP A 167 7.90 -16.81 10.05
C ASP A 167 8.61 -16.06 8.90
N ALA A 168 8.43 -14.74 8.79
CA ALA A 168 9.30 -13.94 7.92
C ALA A 168 10.70 -13.76 8.56
N LYS A 169 11.55 -14.79 8.47
CA LYS A 169 12.98 -14.76 8.87
C LYS A 169 13.88 -13.93 7.95
N ARG A 170 13.34 -12.98 7.18
CA ARG A 170 14.13 -12.11 6.28
C ARG A 170 13.82 -10.64 6.54
N ALA A 171 14.75 -9.97 7.23
CA ALA A 171 14.80 -8.51 7.44
C ALA A 171 14.48 -7.70 6.16
N LYS A 172 14.91 -8.19 4.99
CA LYS A 172 14.71 -7.54 3.68
C LYS A 172 13.25 -7.54 3.19
N SER A 173 12.40 -8.46 3.66
CA SER A 173 10.98 -8.53 3.29
C SER A 173 10.13 -7.54 4.09
N TYR A 174 10.56 -7.18 5.30
CA TYR A 174 9.83 -6.28 6.18
C TYR A 174 9.83 -4.84 5.66
N GLU A 175 10.99 -4.31 5.23
CA GLU A 175 11.10 -2.97 4.62
C GLU A 175 10.18 -2.83 3.40
N GLY A 176 10.13 -3.85 2.55
CA GLY A 176 9.22 -3.89 1.41
C GLY A 176 7.74 -3.88 1.80
N TRP A 177 7.37 -4.57 2.89
CA TRP A 177 6.00 -4.56 3.40
C TRP A 177 5.63 -3.18 3.96
N TYR A 178 6.48 -2.56 4.78
CA TYR A 178 6.22 -1.25 5.38
C TYR A 178 6.11 -0.15 4.32
N HIS A 179 7.03 -0.20 3.35
CA HIS A 179 6.98 0.68 2.19
C HIS A 179 5.67 0.49 1.41
N THR A 180 5.25 -0.75 1.16
CA THR A 180 4.00 -1.05 0.45
C THR A 180 2.77 -0.62 1.24
N PHE A 181 2.78 -0.78 2.56
CA PHE A 181 1.71 -0.34 3.44
C PHE A 181 1.55 1.18 3.42
N VAL A 182 2.62 1.94 3.70
CA VAL A 182 2.56 3.40 3.73
C VAL A 182 2.27 3.94 2.33
N LEU A 183 2.88 3.39 1.29
CA LEU A 183 2.58 3.75 -0.10
C LEU A 183 1.11 3.46 -0.45
N GLY A 184 0.58 2.31 -0.05
CA GLY A 184 -0.83 1.96 -0.26
C GLY A 184 -1.77 2.92 0.44
N ALA A 185 -1.44 3.34 1.68
CA ALA A 185 -2.19 4.36 2.39
C ALA A 185 -2.11 5.72 1.70
N VAL A 186 -0.93 6.19 1.30
CA VAL A 186 -0.80 7.53 0.70
C VAL A 186 -1.18 7.60 -0.78
N ALA A 187 -1.27 6.46 -1.48
CA ALA A 187 -1.61 6.41 -2.90
C ALA A 187 -2.99 7.01 -3.19
N MET A 188 -3.91 7.01 -2.22
CA MET A 188 -5.23 7.64 -2.37
C MET A 188 -5.16 9.16 -2.59
N PHE A 189 -4.06 9.80 -2.18
CA PHE A 189 -3.86 11.24 -2.38
C PHE A 189 -3.34 11.56 -3.80
N HIS A 190 -2.91 10.56 -4.56
CA HIS A 190 -2.45 10.78 -5.93
C HIS A 190 -3.61 11.13 -6.85
N GLY A 191 -3.50 12.24 -7.59
CA GLY A 191 -4.54 12.70 -8.51
C GLY A 191 -4.43 14.19 -8.80
N ASP A 192 -5.57 14.88 -8.78
CA ASP A 192 -5.71 16.28 -9.22
C ASP A 192 -4.97 17.29 -8.33
N ASP A 193 -4.80 16.97 -7.04
CA ASP A 193 -4.20 17.88 -6.06
C ASP A 193 -2.76 17.49 -5.66
N TYR A 194 -2.41 16.19 -5.70
CA TYR A 194 -1.07 15.72 -5.32
C TYR A 194 -0.48 14.67 -6.26
N GLN A 195 0.84 14.73 -6.40
CA GLN A 195 1.66 13.68 -6.98
C GLN A 195 2.34 12.89 -5.85
N VAL A 196 2.10 11.58 -5.81
CA VAL A 196 2.80 10.67 -4.91
C VAL A 196 3.93 10.01 -5.69
N VAL A 197 5.16 10.10 -5.17
CA VAL A 197 6.36 9.52 -5.75
C VAL A 197 6.95 8.57 -4.71
N SER A 198 7.25 7.33 -5.11
CA SER A 198 7.94 6.35 -4.26
C SER A 198 9.19 5.86 -4.99
N ASN A 199 10.21 5.44 -4.23
CA ASN A 199 11.44 4.94 -4.80
C ASN A 199 11.90 3.66 -4.09
N ARG A 200 11.43 2.50 -4.57
CA ARG A 200 11.78 1.19 -3.99
C ARG A 200 13.18 0.68 -4.40
N GLU A 201 13.75 1.16 -5.51
CA GLU A 201 14.77 0.36 -6.22
C GLU A 201 16.17 0.94 -6.43
N THR A 202 16.49 2.19 -6.07
CA THR A 202 17.76 2.77 -6.57
C THR A 202 18.73 3.38 -5.58
N GLY A 203 18.39 3.57 -4.29
CA GLY A 203 19.34 4.02 -3.25
C GLY A 203 20.11 5.34 -3.52
N ASN A 204 19.86 5.98 -4.67
CA ASN A 204 20.62 7.09 -5.22
C ASN A 204 19.71 8.30 -5.32
N GLY A 205 19.49 8.96 -4.18
CA GLY A 205 19.09 10.37 -4.14
C GLY A 205 17.59 10.68 -4.18
N ARG A 206 16.71 9.74 -3.78
CA ARG A 206 15.26 10.01 -3.64
C ARG A 206 14.73 9.46 -2.30
N PRO A 207 13.74 10.15 -1.68
CA PRO A 207 13.07 9.66 -0.47
C PRO A 207 12.26 8.40 -0.76
N ASP A 208 11.98 7.63 0.29
CA ASP A 208 11.14 6.42 0.18
C ASP A 208 9.75 6.75 -0.37
N VAL A 209 9.11 7.78 0.18
CA VAL A 209 7.85 8.33 -0.35
C VAL A 209 7.84 9.85 -0.26
N ARG A 210 7.30 10.51 -1.28
CA ARG A 210 7.10 11.95 -1.31
C ARG A 210 5.71 12.28 -1.85
N ILE A 211 4.99 13.14 -1.18
CA ILE A 211 3.70 13.67 -1.61
C ILE A 211 3.88 15.15 -1.94
N ILE A 212 3.66 15.50 -3.20
CA ILE A 212 3.96 16.82 -3.76
C ILE A 212 2.65 17.45 -4.23
N PRO A 213 2.24 18.61 -3.70
CA PRO A 213 1.15 19.37 -4.30
C PRO A 213 1.48 19.74 -5.74
N ILE A 214 0.57 19.46 -6.67
CA ILE A 214 0.74 19.81 -8.09
C ILE A 214 0.02 21.10 -8.48
N ASN A 215 -0.80 21.64 -7.58
CA ASN A 215 -1.51 22.89 -7.75
C ASN A 215 -1.36 23.81 -6.53
N GLN A 216 -1.81 25.06 -6.66
CA GLN A 216 -1.62 26.09 -5.62
C GLN A 216 -2.66 26.04 -4.49
N LYS A 217 -3.53 25.01 -4.44
CA LYS A 217 -4.52 24.86 -3.36
C LYS A 217 -3.88 24.36 -2.06
N SER A 218 -2.70 23.74 -2.15
CA SER A 218 -1.95 23.24 -1.00
C SER A 218 -0.50 23.69 -1.08
N ASP A 219 0.05 24.08 0.07
CA ASP A 219 1.40 24.61 0.23
C ASP A 219 2.34 23.61 0.92
N THR A 220 1.88 22.37 1.12
CA THR A 220 2.52 21.40 2.01
C THR A 220 3.01 20.18 1.24
N CYS A 221 4.33 19.99 1.21
CA CYS A 221 4.95 18.77 0.73
C CYS A 221 5.19 17.81 1.91
N ILE A 222 4.96 16.52 1.74
CA ILE A 222 5.24 15.50 2.75
C ILE A 222 6.34 14.58 2.25
N ILE A 223 7.31 14.25 3.10
CA ILE A 223 8.44 13.37 2.79
C ILE A 223 8.50 12.29 3.87
N PHE A 224 8.48 11.02 3.46
CA PHE A 224 8.68 9.87 4.33
C PHE A 224 10.04 9.22 4.09
N GLU A 225 10.64 8.76 5.17
CA GLU A 225 11.80 7.88 5.18
C GLU A 225 11.55 6.72 6.16
N PHE A 226 11.89 5.50 5.76
CA PHE A 226 11.68 4.30 6.54
C PHE A 226 13.01 3.70 6.99
N LYS A 227 13.01 3.13 8.19
CA LYS A 227 14.17 2.49 8.79
C LYS A 227 13.78 1.16 9.41
N LEU A 228 14.68 0.19 9.32
CA LEU A 228 14.55 -1.07 10.05
C LEU A 228 15.43 -0.99 11.30
N ALA A 229 14.82 -1.05 12.47
CA ALA A 229 15.53 -1.15 13.74
C ALA A 229 15.90 -2.62 14.01
N LYS A 230 17.03 -2.87 14.69
CA LYS A 230 17.50 -4.25 14.93
C LYS A 230 16.78 -4.91 16.11
N SER A 231 16.21 -4.10 17.00
CA SER A 231 15.39 -4.57 18.11
C SER A 231 14.16 -3.68 18.34
N GLU A 232 13.20 -4.20 19.11
CA GLU A 232 12.02 -3.47 19.58
C GLU A 232 12.36 -2.55 20.78
N ASN A 233 13.65 -2.39 21.12
CA ASN A 233 14.06 -1.44 22.13
C ASN A 233 13.77 -0.01 21.67
N ARG A 234 13.00 0.72 22.47
CA ARG A 234 12.54 2.08 22.17
C ARG A 234 13.67 3.04 21.81
N ASP A 235 14.78 3.04 22.54
CA ASP A 235 15.89 3.96 22.30
C ASP A 235 16.59 3.64 20.96
N GLU A 236 16.71 2.37 20.62
CA GLU A 236 17.26 1.95 19.33
C GLU A 236 16.35 2.34 18.16
N MET A 237 15.03 2.17 18.33
CA MET A 237 14.05 2.58 17.33
C MET A 237 14.02 4.10 17.16
N LYS A 238 14.13 4.85 18.26
CA LYS A 238 14.27 6.30 18.24
C LYS A 238 15.50 6.74 17.46
N ILE A 239 16.67 6.20 17.78
CA ILE A 239 17.92 6.48 17.03
C ILE A 239 17.75 6.16 15.54
N SER A 240 17.07 5.05 15.23
CA SER A 240 16.79 4.67 13.84
C SER A 240 15.91 5.70 13.14
N ALA A 241 14.83 6.17 13.77
CA ALA A 241 13.96 7.19 13.20
C ALA A 241 14.68 8.54 13.03
N GLU A 242 15.47 8.96 14.03
CA GLU A 242 16.30 10.18 13.94
C GLU A 242 17.29 10.09 12.77
N ASN A 243 17.93 8.94 12.57
CA ASN A 243 18.79 8.71 11.39
C ASN A 243 18.03 8.82 10.06
N GLY A 244 16.72 8.51 10.05
CA GLY A 244 15.85 8.75 8.89
C GLY A 244 15.68 10.24 8.59
N LEU A 245 15.42 11.07 9.60
CA LEU A 245 15.34 12.53 9.43
C LEU A 245 16.67 13.14 8.99
N ILE A 246 17.80 12.65 9.53
CA ILE A 246 19.15 13.04 9.09
C ILE A 246 19.34 12.68 7.62
N GLN A 247 18.94 11.47 7.20
CA GLN A 247 19.04 11.06 5.80
C GLN A 247 18.23 11.96 4.87
N ILE A 248 17.01 12.38 5.26
CA ILE A 248 16.20 13.34 4.47
C ILE A 248 16.97 14.65 4.25
N ALA A 249 17.63 15.16 5.29
CA ALA A 249 18.42 16.38 5.22
C ALA A 249 19.69 16.20 4.37
N ASP A 250 20.49 15.17 4.66
CA ASP A 250 21.80 14.90 4.03
C ASP A 250 21.66 14.61 2.53
N LYS A 251 20.61 13.89 2.15
CA LYS A 251 20.31 13.60 0.75
C LYS A 251 19.56 14.74 0.04
N ASN A 252 19.27 15.83 0.76
CA ASN A 252 18.62 17.02 0.26
C ASN A 252 17.29 16.71 -0.46
N TYR A 253 16.46 15.85 0.13
CA TYR A 253 15.15 15.50 -0.43
C TYR A 253 14.16 16.68 -0.45
N ARG A 254 14.49 17.76 0.25
CA ARG A 254 13.84 19.08 0.23
C ARG A 254 14.01 19.84 -1.09
N SER A 255 14.94 19.39 -1.95
CA SER A 255 15.24 20.02 -3.23
C SER A 255 14.10 19.85 -4.26
N ASN A 256 14.15 20.66 -5.31
CA ASN A 256 13.18 20.66 -6.43
C ASN A 256 11.72 20.83 -5.99
N THR A 257 11.51 21.46 -4.83
CA THR A 257 10.18 21.80 -4.33
C THR A 257 9.65 23.03 -5.07
N ALA A 258 8.41 22.98 -5.55
CA ALA A 258 7.80 24.07 -6.30
C ALA A 258 7.70 25.36 -5.46
N ASN A 259 7.66 26.52 -6.14
CA ASN A 259 7.71 27.80 -5.45
C ASN A 259 6.50 28.11 -4.56
N HIS A 260 5.35 27.48 -4.81
CA HIS A 260 4.14 27.66 -4.01
C HIS A 260 4.15 26.83 -2.72
N ILE A 261 5.13 25.94 -2.53
CA ILE A 261 5.27 25.18 -1.31
C ILE A 261 5.95 26.07 -0.26
N GLU A 262 5.25 26.25 0.85
CA GLU A 262 5.71 27.06 1.99
C GLU A 262 6.10 26.19 3.19
N THR A 263 5.62 24.95 3.24
CA THR A 263 5.90 24.01 4.32
C THR A 263 6.27 22.62 3.84
N ILE A 264 7.17 21.96 4.58
CA ILE A 264 7.52 20.55 4.37
C ILE A 264 7.27 19.81 5.69
N VAL A 265 6.54 18.72 5.63
CA VAL A 265 6.42 17.76 6.72
C VAL A 265 7.33 16.58 6.43
N GLU A 266 8.32 16.36 7.29
CA GLU A 266 9.23 15.24 7.20
C GLU A 266 8.84 14.21 8.25
N VAL A 267 8.77 12.94 7.85
CA VAL A 267 8.36 11.83 8.70
C VAL A 267 9.38 10.72 8.52
N ALA A 268 10.03 10.31 9.61
CA ALA A 268 10.85 9.13 9.65
C ALA A 268 10.18 8.07 10.53
N ILE A 269 10.10 6.84 10.03
CA ILE A 269 9.47 5.74 10.75
C ILE A 269 10.47 4.59 10.87
N ALA A 270 10.81 4.23 12.11
CA ALA A 270 11.55 3.03 12.43
C ALA A 270 10.58 1.88 12.71
N PHE A 271 10.74 0.78 11.98
CA PHE A 271 9.95 -0.43 12.13
C PHE A 271 10.79 -1.54 12.77
N CYS A 272 10.16 -2.32 13.66
CA CYS A 272 10.68 -3.60 14.10
C CYS A 272 9.50 -4.54 14.40
N LYS A 273 9.30 -5.58 13.58
CA LYS A 273 8.19 -6.53 13.71
C LYS A 273 6.83 -5.83 13.86
N LYS A 274 6.21 -5.87 15.04
CA LYS A 274 4.89 -5.28 15.35
C LYS A 274 4.98 -3.88 15.97
N SER A 275 6.19 -3.39 16.21
CA SER A 275 6.45 -2.09 16.83
C SER A 275 6.92 -1.08 15.80
N THR A 276 6.55 0.19 16.02
CA THR A 276 7.07 1.34 15.28
C THR A 276 7.43 2.49 16.19
N PHE A 277 8.37 3.30 15.74
CA PHE A 277 8.71 4.58 16.34
C PHE A 277 8.74 5.64 15.24
N VAL A 278 8.08 6.77 15.47
CA VAL A 278 7.93 7.84 14.50
C VAL A 278 8.65 9.08 15.02
N SER A 279 9.45 9.71 14.17
CA SER A 279 9.98 11.06 14.38
C SER A 279 9.55 11.93 13.22
N SER A 280 8.95 13.08 13.51
CA SER A 280 8.49 14.01 12.49
C SER A 280 8.91 15.44 12.79
N GLN A 281 9.11 16.23 11.75
CA GLN A 281 9.39 17.66 11.86
C GLN A 281 8.66 18.44 10.78
N LEU A 282 8.14 19.60 11.17
CA LEU A 282 7.53 20.58 10.29
C LEU A 282 8.57 21.65 10.00
N LEU A 283 8.81 21.89 8.71
CA LEU A 283 9.68 22.93 8.22
C LEU A 283 8.87 24.01 7.52
N GLN A 284 9.30 25.26 7.69
CA GLN A 284 8.77 26.42 6.98
C GLN A 284 9.86 27.05 6.10
N ARG A 285 9.44 27.64 4.98
CA ARG A 285 10.36 28.34 4.08
C ARG A 285 10.74 29.69 4.66
N LYS A 286 12.04 29.97 4.77
CA LYS A 286 12.56 31.25 5.27
C LYS A 286 12.16 32.41 4.34
N LYS A 287 11.55 33.46 4.90
CA LYS A 287 11.24 34.70 4.17
C LYS A 287 12.54 35.48 3.91
N GLY A 288 13.01 35.51 2.66
CA GLY A 288 14.16 36.32 2.25
C GLY A 288 15.09 35.70 1.19
N GLY A 289 14.92 34.42 0.83
CA GLY A 289 15.67 33.81 -0.25
C GLY A 289 15.23 34.35 -1.62
N LYS A 290 16.14 34.97 -2.38
CA LYS A 290 15.87 35.42 -3.77
C LYS A 290 15.14 34.31 -4.55
N LYS A 291 13.99 34.65 -5.15
CA LYS A 291 13.29 33.79 -6.13
C LYS A 291 14.31 33.31 -7.16
N GLY A 292 14.70 32.04 -7.12
CA GLY A 292 15.55 31.43 -8.16
C GLY A 292 16.73 30.55 -7.73
N LYS A 293 17.09 30.42 -6.45
CA LYS A 293 18.07 29.38 -6.02
C LYS A 293 17.58 28.63 -4.77
N LEU A 294 17.02 27.45 -5.02
CA LEU A 294 16.59 26.45 -4.02
C LEU A 294 17.85 25.77 -3.44
N SER A 295 18.35 26.25 -2.30
CA SER A 295 19.36 25.54 -1.50
C SER A 295 18.74 24.93 -0.25
N ALA A 296 19.35 23.88 0.28
CA ALA A 296 18.90 23.19 1.51
C ALA A 296 18.72 24.13 2.72
N ASN A 297 19.40 25.28 2.72
CA ASN A 297 19.35 26.28 3.80
C ASN A 297 18.10 27.19 3.76
N ALA A 298 17.21 26.98 2.79
CA ALA A 298 15.97 27.75 2.62
C ALA A 298 14.84 27.36 3.60
N TRP A 299 15.03 26.30 4.39
CA TRP A 299 14.03 25.77 5.29
C TRP A 299 14.47 25.93 6.76
N GLU A 300 13.52 26.15 7.65
CA GLU A 300 13.71 26.18 9.10
C GLU A 300 12.73 25.22 9.78
N ILE A 301 13.20 24.47 10.77
CA ILE A 301 12.34 23.59 11.57
C ILE A 301 11.55 24.47 12.54
N VAL A 302 10.23 24.41 12.47
CA VAL A 302 9.32 25.18 13.33
C VAL A 302 8.68 24.31 14.42
N SER A 303 8.62 23.00 14.21
CA SER A 303 8.10 22.05 15.19
C SER A 303 8.70 20.66 14.93
N SER A 304 8.87 19.88 15.99
CA SER A 304 9.23 18.47 15.94
C SER A 304 8.37 17.68 16.92
N SER A 305 8.11 16.41 16.60
CA SER A 305 7.36 15.50 17.44
C SER A 305 7.89 14.08 17.24
N GLU A 306 7.80 13.27 18.29
CA GLU A 306 8.15 11.85 18.26
C GLU A 306 7.07 11.03 18.93
N SER A 307 6.95 9.76 18.56
CA SER A 307 6.08 8.81 19.24
C SER A 307 6.59 8.54 20.66
N GLY A 308 5.71 8.66 21.64
CA GLY A 308 5.97 8.40 23.06
C GLY A 308 6.04 6.92 23.37
#